data_AF-A0A954SPY4-F1
#
_entry.id   AF-A0A954SPY4-F1
#
_cell.length_a   1.000
_cell.length_b   1.000
_cell.length_c   1.000
_cell.angle_alpha   90.00
_cell.angle_beta   90.00
_cell.angle_gamma   90.00
#
_symmetry.space_group_name_H-M   'P 1'
#
loop_
_entity.id
_entity.type
_entity.pdbx_description
1 polymer ?
#
loop_
_entity_poly.entity_id
_entity_poly.type
_entity_poly.pdbx_seq_one_letter_code
_entity_poly.pdbx_strand_id
1 'polypeptide(L)'
;MAQAQAAGADIIMVRSGSTLSGSDASIVLQDGQMLLGDATGVEHWIPTSQFASFLLPHASNGTTLPTLLNATGDSVTLASNSTLAGFRIEGPNGSGIFADGITNAIVRDVDIVNAGANGIDLHNIHGNLDFTRTHVEGANATIVNPLLTNSSGLRIEGGDAEVKFDGMIENSAGNQVAVIGTTGGHVDLTKAIIQSNVGGGVAVRDAAGDVTFKDVTLSNTIGDGISVQGGNGTVRFLGQTSLTSVFGKGVKIDGLLDGGLVQFDNLWMDQRQDVGIDLNNIGGSVQFAGNTVIQAGNGINTAGIDFQNSSGAVTFNNIDLVGGGAGIHMGSLLNESTGSFQVNGTTNISSVSGPGIHIYDDSASVLFNRVEIANRQAEGILIDGGRGFVQFTDTVGISNGLGAGAAGIVIENSTGNFEFAEANINNATGMGGVRIEDNSGSTLFQNLNINSQNGVGLFAKNGGNLYVYDGNLQTTGASAVDLETTNLSAQFTTVSSSGGNVGMRFKGTTGTFVVTGDGTENSGGTIQGADRGIVIEDSTGISLQDMLVYNNRVGIDADDAGTLLFNRFNINNSTDDAIQATNTTNLT
;
A
#
# COMPACT_ATOMS: atom_id res chain seq x y z
N MET A 1 -6.18 23.39 47.48
CA MET A 1 -6.21 23.89 46.09
C MET A 1 -7.21 25.03 45.91
N ALA A 2 -8.51 24.79 46.17
CA ALA A 2 -9.57 25.80 46.03
C ALA A 2 -9.27 27.15 46.73
N GLN A 3 -8.69 27.13 47.93
CA GLN A 3 -8.30 28.37 48.64
C GLN A 3 -7.19 29.15 47.93
N ALA A 4 -6.22 28.48 47.30
CA ALA A 4 -5.13 29.13 46.57
C ALA A 4 -5.63 29.75 45.25
N GLN A 5 -6.54 29.06 44.55
CA GLN A 5 -7.20 29.61 43.37
C GLN A 5 -8.10 30.80 43.73
N ALA A 6 -8.89 30.70 44.81
CA ALA A 6 -9.73 31.79 45.29
C ALA A 6 -8.93 33.02 45.74
N ALA A 7 -7.67 32.83 46.14
CA ALA A 7 -6.76 33.92 46.48
C ALA A 7 -6.15 34.63 45.26
N GLY A 8 -6.41 34.15 44.04
CA GLY A 8 -5.85 34.73 42.81
C GLY A 8 -4.33 34.54 42.70
N ALA A 9 -3.80 33.41 43.20
CA ALA A 9 -2.37 33.15 43.13
C ALA A 9 -1.90 32.90 41.69
N ASP A 10 -0.86 33.61 41.23
CA ASP A 10 -0.25 33.39 39.91
C ASP A 10 0.54 32.08 39.86
N ILE A 11 1.17 31.69 40.97
CA ILE A 11 1.96 30.46 41.10
C ILE A 11 1.40 29.64 42.26
N ILE A 12 0.98 28.41 41.97
CA ILE A 12 0.52 27.44 42.94
C ILE A 12 1.50 26.29 42.98
N MET A 13 2.16 26.10 44.13
CA MET A 13 3.10 25.01 44.35
C MET A 13 2.47 23.92 45.24
N VAL A 14 2.48 22.67 44.77
CA VAL A 14 1.97 21.50 45.48
C VAL A 14 3.14 20.63 45.91
N ARG A 15 3.17 20.26 47.19
CA ARG A 15 4.29 19.50 47.76
C ARG A 15 4.29 18.05 47.29
N SER A 16 5.47 17.49 47.07
CA SER A 16 5.69 16.07 46.79
C SER A 16 4.90 15.15 47.72
N GLY A 17 4.34 14.08 47.14
CA GLY A 17 3.55 13.08 47.85
C GLY A 17 2.17 13.53 48.31
N SER A 18 1.73 14.75 47.98
CA SER A 18 0.35 15.17 48.25
C SER A 18 -0.63 14.41 47.35
N THR A 19 -1.82 14.09 47.87
CA THR A 19 -2.92 13.52 47.08
C THR A 19 -4.15 14.41 47.21
N LEU A 20 -4.66 14.88 46.07
CA LEU A 20 -5.98 15.51 45.94
C LEU A 20 -6.92 14.50 45.31
N SER A 21 -8.17 14.39 45.78
CA SER A 21 -9.09 13.37 45.27
C SER A 21 -10.52 13.87 45.06
N GLY A 22 -11.27 13.16 44.20
CA GLY A 22 -12.66 13.50 43.91
C GLY A 22 -12.77 14.90 43.30
N SER A 23 -13.66 15.74 43.82
CA SER A 23 -13.82 17.12 43.33
C SER A 23 -12.58 18.00 43.55
N ASP A 24 -11.73 17.68 44.54
CA ASP A 24 -10.51 18.44 44.81
C ASP A 24 -9.40 18.16 43.79
N ALA A 25 -9.53 17.07 43.01
CA ALA A 25 -8.64 16.71 41.92
C ALA A 25 -9.05 17.32 40.57
N SER A 26 -10.14 18.10 40.52
CA SER A 26 -10.59 18.86 39.35
C SER A 26 -10.17 20.32 39.49
N ILE A 27 -9.22 20.75 38.66
CA ILE A 27 -8.53 22.04 38.76
C ILE A 27 -8.71 22.82 37.47
N VAL A 28 -9.25 24.04 37.56
CA VAL A 28 -9.36 24.97 36.42
C VAL A 28 -8.35 26.10 36.58
N LEU A 29 -7.39 26.20 35.67
CA LEU A 29 -6.39 27.28 35.68
C LEU A 29 -6.99 28.60 35.19
N GLN A 30 -6.39 29.70 35.60
CA GLN A 30 -6.63 31.03 35.03
C GLN A 30 -5.51 31.39 34.05
N ASP A 31 -5.75 32.39 33.21
CA ASP A 31 -4.74 32.86 32.25
C ASP A 31 -3.44 33.26 32.98
N GLY A 32 -2.30 32.79 32.47
CA GLY A 32 -0.97 33.03 33.04
C GLY A 32 -0.65 32.24 34.32
N GLN A 33 -1.59 31.46 34.85
CA GLN A 33 -1.39 30.73 36.11
C GLN A 33 -0.46 29.53 35.93
N MET A 34 0.40 29.30 36.93
CA MET A 34 1.32 28.17 36.99
C MET A 34 0.92 27.22 38.13
N LEU A 35 0.65 25.95 37.81
CA LEU A 35 0.45 24.87 38.77
C LEU A 35 1.65 23.92 38.73
N LEU A 36 2.41 23.89 39.83
CA LEU A 36 3.72 23.27 39.91
C LEU A 36 3.75 22.23 41.04
N GLY A 37 3.99 20.97 40.70
CA GLY A 37 4.14 19.87 41.63
C GLY A 37 5.60 19.55 41.88
N ASP A 38 5.98 19.54 43.16
CA ASP A 38 7.34 19.29 43.60
C ASP A 38 7.66 17.79 43.62
N ALA A 39 8.81 17.40 43.09
CA ALA A 39 9.36 16.04 43.19
C ALA A 39 10.84 16.02 42.81
N THR A 40 11.56 14.98 43.23
CA THR A 40 12.94 14.73 42.80
C THR A 40 13.06 14.70 41.27
N GLY A 41 13.96 15.52 40.71
CA GLY A 41 14.22 15.58 39.26
C GLY A 41 13.25 16.46 38.47
N VAL A 42 12.33 17.15 39.15
CA VAL A 42 11.45 18.18 38.57
C VAL A 42 11.94 19.54 39.04
N GLU A 43 12.46 20.34 38.10
CA GLU A 43 12.90 21.71 38.37
C GLU A 43 11.87 22.71 37.88
N HIS A 44 11.69 23.82 38.59
CA HIS A 44 10.78 24.91 38.17
C HIS A 44 11.51 26.24 38.09
N TRP A 45 11.84 26.63 36.86
CA TRP A 45 12.43 27.91 36.53
C TRP A 45 11.33 28.94 36.26
N ILE A 46 11.31 30.02 37.02
CA ILE A 46 10.35 31.10 36.86
C ILE A 46 11.05 32.27 36.16
N PRO A 47 10.59 32.65 34.95
CA PRO A 47 11.13 33.82 34.26
C PRO A 47 10.72 35.10 35.00
N THR A 48 11.63 36.08 35.06
CA THR A 48 11.31 37.42 35.57
C THR A 48 11.71 38.47 34.54
N SER A 49 11.05 39.62 34.56
CA SER A 49 11.32 40.70 33.61
C SER A 49 12.65 41.44 33.84
N GLN A 50 13.26 41.28 35.03
CA GLN A 50 14.45 42.05 35.44
C GLN A 50 15.69 41.18 35.70
N PHE A 51 15.51 39.89 35.98
CA PHE A 51 16.58 38.93 36.21
C PHE A 51 16.45 37.73 35.27
N ALA A 52 17.54 37.01 35.04
CA ALA A 52 17.46 35.65 34.50
C ALA A 52 16.48 34.80 35.33
N SER A 53 16.01 33.68 34.78
CA SER A 53 15.09 32.78 35.48
C SER A 53 15.62 32.35 36.86
N PHE A 54 14.74 32.25 37.87
CA PHE A 54 15.10 31.71 39.19
C PHE A 54 14.49 30.31 39.39
N LEU A 55 15.24 29.42 40.02
CA LEU A 55 14.79 28.09 40.38
C LEU A 55 13.99 28.15 41.69
N LEU A 56 12.78 27.60 41.71
CA LEU A 56 12.01 27.43 42.95
C LEU A 56 12.68 26.39 43.87
N PRO A 57 12.67 26.60 45.20
CA PRO A 57 13.19 25.61 46.14
C PRO A 57 12.42 24.29 46.02
N HIS A 58 13.12 23.16 45.84
CA HIS A 58 12.51 21.83 45.77
C HIS A 58 12.71 21.07 47.10
N ALA A 59 11.78 20.18 47.48
CA ALA A 59 11.95 19.35 48.66
C ALA A 59 13.01 18.27 48.43
N SER A 60 14.06 18.25 49.26
CA SER A 60 15.15 17.26 49.14
C SER A 60 14.74 15.81 49.48
N ASN A 61 13.56 15.63 50.08
CA ASN A 61 13.14 14.35 50.69
C ASN A 61 11.85 13.77 50.06
N GLY A 62 11.29 14.39 49.02
CA GLY A 62 10.05 13.95 48.37
C GLY A 62 10.33 13.38 46.97
N THR A 63 10.19 12.06 46.80
CA THR A 63 10.50 11.39 45.53
C THR A 63 9.30 11.19 44.62
N THR A 64 8.07 11.36 45.12
CA THR A 64 6.85 11.09 44.36
C THR A 64 6.16 12.38 43.91
N LEU A 65 5.68 12.38 42.67
CA LEU A 65 4.85 13.48 42.15
C LEU A 65 3.58 13.60 43.01
N PRO A 66 3.07 14.83 43.25
CA PRO A 66 1.72 15.01 43.75
C PRO A 66 0.71 14.33 42.82
N THR A 67 -0.32 13.71 43.40
CA THR A 67 -1.33 12.95 42.67
C THR A 67 -2.69 13.66 42.67
N LEU A 68 -3.29 13.79 41.49
CA LEU A 68 -4.70 14.13 41.29
C LEU A 68 -5.46 12.82 41.02
N LEU A 69 -6.21 12.34 42.01
CA LEU A 69 -6.79 11.00 42.03
C LEU A 69 -8.32 11.02 41.86
N ASN A 70 -8.84 10.31 40.86
CA ASN A 70 -10.27 10.11 40.65
C ASN A 70 -11.06 11.42 40.57
N ALA A 71 -10.59 12.37 39.75
CA ALA A 71 -11.28 13.62 39.50
C ALA A 71 -12.71 13.35 39.00
N THR A 72 -13.71 14.11 39.47
CA THR A 72 -15.13 13.84 39.13
C THR A 72 -15.47 14.13 37.67
N GLY A 73 -14.64 14.91 36.97
CA GLY A 73 -14.69 15.19 35.54
C GLY A 73 -13.26 15.27 35.00
N ASP A 74 -12.94 16.32 34.25
CA ASP A 74 -11.56 16.59 33.86
C ASP A 74 -10.68 16.89 35.09
N SER A 75 -9.44 16.42 35.09
CA SER A 75 -8.53 16.67 36.21
C SER A 75 -7.93 18.06 36.16
N VAL A 76 -7.40 18.48 35.00
CA VAL A 76 -6.88 19.84 34.81
C VAL A 76 -7.47 20.47 33.56
N THR A 77 -8.14 21.61 33.71
CA THR A 77 -8.52 22.49 32.60
C THR A 77 -7.50 23.61 32.47
N LEU A 78 -6.81 23.67 31.33
CA LEU A 78 -5.81 24.70 31.04
C LEU A 78 -6.47 26.03 30.64
N ALA A 79 -5.69 27.10 30.75
CA ALA A 79 -6.04 28.45 30.33
C ALA A 79 -4.90 29.05 29.48
N SER A 80 -5.10 30.23 28.90
CA SER A 80 -4.09 30.84 28.02
C SER A 80 -2.84 31.22 28.80
N ASN A 81 -1.67 30.94 28.23
CA ASN A 81 -0.36 31.16 28.85
C ASN A 81 -0.18 30.45 30.21
N SER A 82 -0.96 29.40 30.49
CA SER A 82 -0.84 28.64 31.74
C SER A 82 0.31 27.63 31.70
N THR A 83 0.75 27.19 32.88
CA THR A 83 1.74 26.11 33.02
C THR A 83 1.24 25.04 33.98
N LEU A 84 1.29 23.77 33.56
CA LEU A 84 1.12 22.61 34.41
C LEU A 84 2.44 21.83 34.46
N ALA A 85 2.97 21.55 35.65
CA ALA A 85 4.19 20.76 35.73
C ALA A 85 4.26 19.85 36.96
N GLY A 86 4.80 18.64 36.80
CA GLY A 86 5.20 17.79 37.92
C GLY A 86 4.06 17.09 38.64
N PHE A 87 3.12 16.46 37.92
CA PHE A 87 1.96 15.79 38.53
C PHE A 87 1.77 14.37 38.02
N ARG A 88 1.19 13.52 38.87
CA ARG A 88 0.51 12.29 38.43
C ARG A 88 -0.99 12.53 38.45
N ILE A 89 -1.68 12.21 37.37
CA ILE A 89 -3.12 12.31 37.19
C ILE A 89 -3.63 10.89 37.01
N GLU A 90 -4.47 10.40 37.92
CA GLU A 90 -4.86 8.99 37.95
C GLU A 90 -6.37 8.84 38.05
N GLY A 91 -6.95 8.13 37.08
CA GLY A 91 -8.37 7.77 37.08
C GLY A 91 -9.38 8.92 36.99
N PRO A 92 -9.12 10.09 36.35
CA PRO A 92 -10.17 11.10 36.22
C PRO A 92 -11.38 10.52 35.46
N ASN A 93 -12.60 10.86 35.84
CA ASN A 93 -13.79 10.39 35.12
C ASN A 93 -13.89 11.01 33.71
N GLY A 94 -13.36 12.22 33.53
CA GLY A 94 -13.22 12.89 32.24
C GLY A 94 -11.80 12.74 31.69
N SER A 95 -11.29 13.82 31.12
CA SER A 95 -9.95 13.88 30.56
C SER A 95 -8.89 14.11 31.64
N GLY A 96 -7.66 13.63 31.41
CA GLY A 96 -6.52 13.99 32.26
C GLY A 96 -6.25 15.49 32.21
N ILE A 97 -6.07 15.99 31.00
CA ILE A 97 -5.92 17.42 30.69
C ILE A 97 -6.95 17.80 29.64
N PHE A 98 -7.64 18.93 29.85
CA PHE A 98 -8.58 19.51 28.91
C PHE A 98 -8.20 20.97 28.60
N ALA A 99 -8.36 21.39 27.36
CA ALA A 99 -8.22 22.79 26.95
C ALA A 99 -9.16 23.11 25.78
N ASP A 100 -9.83 24.26 25.81
CA ASP A 100 -10.69 24.73 24.72
C ASP A 100 -10.51 26.23 24.49
N GLY A 101 -10.19 26.63 23.25
CA GLY A 101 -10.11 28.03 22.86
C GLY A 101 -8.97 28.83 23.50
N ILE A 102 -7.92 28.15 23.99
CA ILE A 102 -6.80 28.80 24.67
C ILE A 102 -5.68 29.19 23.69
N THR A 103 -4.87 30.17 24.09
CA THR A 103 -3.63 30.55 23.39
C THR A 103 -2.42 30.33 24.28
N ASN A 104 -1.49 29.51 23.81
CA ASN A 104 -0.28 29.08 24.52
C ASN A 104 -0.52 28.29 25.82
N ALA A 105 0.23 27.21 26.04
CA ALA A 105 0.34 26.58 27.36
C ALA A 105 1.59 25.69 27.41
N ILE A 106 2.08 25.44 28.63
CA ILE A 106 3.21 24.53 28.86
C ILE A 106 2.75 23.42 29.78
N VAL A 107 2.93 22.17 29.36
CA VAL A 107 2.72 20.97 30.17
C VAL A 107 4.04 20.20 30.22
N ARG A 108 4.52 19.87 31.42
CA ARG A 108 5.74 19.06 31.52
C ARG A 108 5.80 18.19 32.75
N ASP A 109 6.46 17.04 32.63
CA ASP A 109 6.71 16.16 33.77
C ASP A 109 5.38 15.68 34.37
N VAL A 110 4.43 15.36 33.50
CA VAL A 110 3.08 14.94 33.85
C VAL A 110 2.88 13.50 33.41
N ASP A 111 2.34 12.69 34.32
CA ASP A 111 1.99 11.29 34.12
C ASP A 111 0.46 11.17 34.23
N ILE A 112 -0.21 10.71 33.17
CA ILE A 112 -1.67 10.55 33.09
C ILE A 112 -1.98 9.08 32.91
N VAL A 113 -2.69 8.50 33.88
CA VAL A 113 -2.99 7.06 33.90
C VAL A 113 -4.49 6.82 34.05
N ASN A 114 -5.04 5.98 33.16
CA ASN A 114 -6.43 5.50 33.20
C ASN A 114 -7.49 6.62 33.18
N ALA A 115 -7.31 7.63 32.33
CA ALA A 115 -8.34 8.66 32.15
C ALA A 115 -9.65 8.06 31.63
N GLY A 116 -10.79 8.48 32.17
CA GLY A 116 -12.12 7.98 31.84
C GLY A 116 -12.68 8.49 30.52
N ALA A 117 -12.03 9.49 29.91
CA ALA A 117 -12.29 9.94 28.55
C ALA A 117 -10.98 9.96 27.72
N ASN A 118 -10.40 11.14 27.53
CA ASN A 118 -9.12 11.31 26.82
C ASN A 118 -7.96 11.45 27.82
N GLY A 119 -6.74 11.04 27.45
CA GLY A 119 -5.58 11.41 28.25
C GLY A 119 -5.41 12.93 28.26
N ILE A 120 -5.29 13.49 27.05
CA ILE A 120 -5.19 14.92 26.79
C ILE A 120 -6.19 15.27 25.69
N ASP A 121 -6.97 16.33 25.91
CA ASP A 121 -8.04 16.76 25.03
C ASP A 121 -7.95 18.26 24.72
N LEU A 122 -7.68 18.58 23.46
CA LEU A 122 -7.34 19.94 23.01
C LEU A 122 -8.30 20.39 21.92
N HIS A 123 -9.05 21.46 22.18
CA HIS A 123 -10.08 21.99 21.29
C HIS A 123 -9.77 23.44 20.88
N ASN A 124 -9.88 23.76 19.59
CA ASN A 124 -9.76 25.13 19.06
C ASN A 124 -8.54 25.90 19.58
N ILE A 125 -7.40 25.22 19.64
CA ILE A 125 -6.19 25.80 20.23
C ILE A 125 -5.47 26.72 19.24
N HIS A 126 -4.89 27.79 19.78
CA HIS A 126 -4.06 28.76 19.06
C HIS A 126 -2.67 28.92 19.71
N GLY A 127 -1.71 29.47 18.97
CA GLY A 127 -0.36 29.73 19.48
C GLY A 127 0.45 28.46 19.73
N ASN A 128 1.26 28.41 20.80
CA ASN A 128 2.20 27.33 21.06
C ASN A 128 1.81 26.48 22.28
N LEU A 129 1.54 25.20 22.09
CA LEU A 129 1.36 24.24 23.18
C LEU A 129 2.52 23.25 23.23
N ASP A 130 3.29 23.30 24.31
CA ASP A 130 4.45 22.46 24.51
C ASP A 130 4.19 21.41 25.59
N PHE A 131 4.27 20.13 25.21
CA PHE A 131 4.28 18.99 26.12
C PHE A 131 5.70 18.42 26.19
N THR A 132 6.28 18.33 27.38
CA THR A 132 7.66 17.80 27.58
C THR A 132 7.71 16.77 28.68
N ARG A 133 8.28 15.59 28.42
CA ARG A 133 8.28 14.45 29.35
C ARG A 133 6.88 14.17 29.89
N THR A 134 5.90 14.15 28.99
CA THR A 134 4.51 13.82 29.33
C THR A 134 4.22 12.36 28.99
N HIS A 135 3.62 11.61 29.90
CA HIS A 135 3.22 10.22 29.70
C HIS A 135 1.71 10.09 29.79
N VAL A 136 1.12 9.39 28.83
CA VAL A 136 -0.31 9.04 28.81
C VAL A 136 -0.42 7.54 28.66
N GLU A 137 -1.05 6.88 29.64
CA GLU A 137 -1.31 5.44 29.66
C GLU A 137 -2.80 5.17 29.87
N GLY A 138 -3.38 4.30 29.04
CA GLY A 138 -4.65 3.65 29.38
C GLY A 138 -5.88 4.55 29.33
N ALA A 139 -5.89 5.62 28.50
CA ALA A 139 -7.08 6.44 28.32
C ALA A 139 -8.26 5.57 27.84
N ASN A 140 -9.31 5.50 28.65
CA ASN A 140 -10.37 4.51 28.55
C ASN A 140 -11.74 5.16 28.82
N ALA A 141 -12.40 5.60 27.75
CA ALA A 141 -13.85 5.70 27.80
C ALA A 141 -14.42 4.29 27.91
N THR A 142 -15.28 4.05 28.91
CA THR A 142 -16.05 2.81 29.04
C THR A 142 -16.57 2.41 27.65
N ILE A 143 -15.97 1.37 27.08
CA ILE A 143 -16.15 0.99 25.68
C ILE A 143 -17.58 0.46 25.53
N VAL A 144 -18.52 1.32 25.11
CA VAL A 144 -19.86 0.87 24.71
C VAL A 144 -19.89 0.57 23.20
N ASN A 145 -18.96 1.11 22.41
CA ASN A 145 -18.78 0.76 21.00
C ASN A 145 -17.40 1.21 20.45
N PRO A 146 -16.47 0.29 20.12
CA PRO A 146 -15.12 0.64 19.65
C PRO A 146 -15.07 1.37 18.31
N LEU A 147 -16.15 1.37 17.52
CA LEU A 147 -16.23 2.11 16.25
C LEU A 147 -16.67 3.57 16.41
N LEU A 148 -17.04 4.02 17.63
CA LEU A 148 -17.58 5.36 17.91
C LEU A 148 -16.98 6.03 19.15
N THR A 149 -15.97 5.46 19.80
CA THR A 149 -15.41 6.05 21.03
C THR A 149 -14.53 7.26 20.72
N ASN A 150 -14.96 8.43 21.18
CA ASN A 150 -14.21 9.68 21.15
C ASN A 150 -12.95 9.69 22.03
N SER A 151 -12.63 8.60 22.73
CA SER A 151 -11.45 8.53 23.61
C SER A 151 -10.18 8.39 22.80
N SER A 152 -9.15 9.13 23.18
CA SER A 152 -7.80 9.01 22.66
C SER A 152 -6.78 9.28 23.76
N GLY A 153 -5.56 8.78 23.59
CA GLY A 153 -4.44 9.18 24.44
C GLY A 153 -4.20 10.69 24.31
N LEU A 154 -4.02 11.14 23.07
CA LEU A 154 -3.98 12.56 22.70
C LEU A 154 -5.05 12.86 21.64
N ARG A 155 -5.95 13.80 21.94
CA ARG A 155 -6.93 14.33 21.00
C ARG A 155 -6.67 15.81 20.75
N ILE A 156 -6.62 16.18 19.48
CA ILE A 156 -6.51 17.57 19.00
C ILE A 156 -7.63 17.79 17.99
N GLU A 157 -8.50 18.76 18.27
CA GLU A 157 -9.67 19.07 17.47
C GLU A 157 -9.76 20.57 17.15
N GLY A 158 -9.76 20.93 15.87
CA GLY A 158 -9.82 22.32 15.43
C GLY A 158 -8.53 23.11 15.67
N GLY A 159 -8.64 24.44 15.53
CA GLY A 159 -7.54 25.38 15.80
C GLY A 159 -6.47 25.46 14.70
N ASP A 160 -5.43 26.25 14.98
CA ASP A 160 -4.28 26.51 14.10
C ASP A 160 -2.95 26.56 14.87
N ALA A 161 -2.91 25.93 16.05
CA ALA A 161 -1.76 25.94 16.94
C ALA A 161 -0.55 25.15 16.44
N GLU A 162 0.61 25.54 16.97
CA GLU A 162 1.83 24.74 17.03
C GLU A 162 1.77 23.86 18.29
N VAL A 163 1.50 22.57 18.12
CA VAL A 163 1.47 21.59 19.22
C VAL A 163 2.72 20.71 19.14
N LYS A 164 3.56 20.75 20.17
CA LYS A 164 4.75 19.89 20.27
C LYS A 164 4.58 18.88 21.39
N PHE A 165 4.78 17.61 21.09
CA PHE A 165 4.71 16.54 22.08
C PHE A 165 6.03 15.77 22.16
N ASP A 166 6.67 15.87 23.31
CA ASP A 166 7.83 15.09 23.72
C ASP A 166 7.43 14.23 24.92
N GLY A 167 7.31 12.92 24.72
CA GLY A 167 6.68 12.04 25.69
C GLY A 167 6.29 10.67 25.16
N MET A 168 5.43 9.98 25.89
CA MET A 168 4.92 8.64 25.55
C MET A 168 3.40 8.63 25.60
N ILE A 169 2.77 8.00 24.61
CA ILE A 169 1.33 7.76 24.54
C ILE A 169 1.13 6.27 24.29
N GLU A 170 0.46 5.58 25.23
CA GLU A 170 0.27 4.15 25.11
C GLU A 170 -1.04 3.58 25.64
N ASN A 171 -1.41 2.44 25.05
CA ASN A 171 -2.47 1.52 25.50
C ASN A 171 -3.83 2.18 25.75
N SER A 172 -4.15 3.23 24.98
CA SER A 172 -5.47 3.85 25.01
C SER A 172 -6.51 2.92 24.39
N ALA A 173 -7.70 2.86 24.97
CA ALA A 173 -8.80 2.01 24.51
C ALA A 173 -9.39 2.46 23.16
N GLY A 174 -9.39 3.77 22.91
CA GLY A 174 -9.65 4.34 21.58
C GLY A 174 -8.34 4.59 20.82
N ASN A 175 -8.26 5.63 20.01
CA ASN A 175 -7.03 5.93 19.26
C ASN A 175 -5.88 6.32 20.21
N GLN A 176 -4.64 6.03 19.85
CA GLN A 176 -3.52 6.61 20.58
C GLN A 176 -3.46 8.12 20.33
N VAL A 177 -3.59 8.51 19.07
CA VAL A 177 -3.60 9.90 18.65
C VAL A 177 -4.78 10.14 17.70
N ALA A 178 -5.50 11.22 17.94
CA ALA A 178 -6.52 11.75 17.03
C ALA A 178 -6.25 13.23 16.75
N VAL A 179 -6.05 13.58 15.48
CA VAL A 179 -5.97 14.98 15.00
C VAL A 179 -7.11 15.23 14.04
N ILE A 180 -8.00 16.17 14.36
CA ILE A 180 -9.29 16.31 13.69
C ILE A 180 -9.55 17.79 13.35
N GLY A 181 -9.86 18.09 12.10
CA GLY A 181 -10.41 19.39 11.70
C GLY A 181 -9.50 20.59 11.95
N THR A 182 -8.18 20.40 12.02
CA THR A 182 -7.25 21.53 12.18
C THR A 182 -7.36 22.45 10.96
N THR A 183 -7.39 23.76 11.20
CA THR A 183 -7.54 24.79 10.15
C THR A 183 -6.22 25.33 9.64
N GLY A 184 -5.11 24.95 10.29
CA GLY A 184 -3.74 25.35 10.01
C GLY A 184 -2.81 24.85 11.11
N GLY A 185 -1.68 25.52 11.29
CA GLY A 185 -0.71 25.19 12.34
C GLY A 185 0.08 23.91 12.06
N HIS A 186 0.75 23.41 13.09
CA HIS A 186 1.57 22.22 13.02
C HIS A 186 1.47 21.39 14.30
N VAL A 187 1.19 20.09 14.15
CA VAL A 187 1.27 19.09 15.22
C VAL A 187 2.57 18.29 15.03
N ASP A 188 3.55 18.51 15.90
CA ASP A 188 4.85 17.85 15.90
C ASP A 188 4.91 16.77 16.99
N LEU A 189 4.88 15.51 16.57
CA LEU A 189 5.00 14.31 17.40
C LEU A 189 6.32 13.58 17.09
N THR A 190 7.33 14.25 16.53
CA THR A 190 8.61 13.62 16.16
C THR A 190 9.43 13.12 17.36
N LYS A 191 9.10 13.57 18.56
CA LYS A 191 9.68 13.11 19.82
C LYS A 191 8.70 12.29 20.67
N ALA A 192 7.51 12.01 20.15
CA ALA A 192 6.55 11.16 20.83
C ALA A 192 6.90 9.68 20.59
N ILE A 193 6.81 8.87 21.65
CA ILE A 193 6.75 7.41 21.54
C ILE A 193 5.27 7.04 21.52
N ILE A 194 4.79 6.54 20.38
CA ILE A 194 3.41 6.12 20.21
C ILE A 194 3.40 4.60 20.11
N GLN A 195 2.87 3.94 21.13
CA GLN A 195 2.84 2.48 21.25
C GLN A 195 1.46 1.99 21.65
N SER A 196 1.01 0.86 21.13
CA SER A 196 -0.19 0.23 21.67
C SER A 196 -0.18 -1.27 21.52
N ASN A 197 -0.81 -1.96 22.47
CA ASN A 197 -1.18 -3.37 22.39
C ASN A 197 -2.70 -3.60 22.50
N VAL A 198 -3.50 -2.53 22.55
CA VAL A 198 -4.96 -2.54 22.66
C VAL A 198 -5.59 -1.35 21.93
N GLY A 199 -6.91 -1.37 21.75
CA GLY A 199 -7.64 -0.19 21.27
C GLY A 199 -7.35 0.19 19.82
N GLY A 200 -7.48 1.47 19.49
CA GLY A 200 -7.29 2.04 18.16
C GLY A 200 -5.85 2.50 17.89
N GLY A 201 -5.59 2.83 16.62
CA GLY A 201 -4.31 3.29 16.14
C GLY A 201 -4.17 4.82 16.11
N VAL A 202 -3.68 5.36 15.00
CA VAL A 202 -3.56 6.80 14.75
C VAL A 202 -4.66 7.25 13.77
N ALA A 203 -5.36 8.34 14.11
CA ALA A 203 -6.37 8.93 13.24
C ALA A 203 -6.03 10.40 12.94
N VAL A 204 -6.02 10.76 11.66
CA VAL A 204 -5.94 12.15 11.19
C VAL A 204 -7.14 12.39 10.27
N ARG A 205 -7.97 13.39 10.57
CA ARG A 205 -9.23 13.63 9.85
C ARG A 205 -9.39 15.10 9.53
N ASP A 206 -9.68 15.44 8.28
CA ASP A 206 -9.97 16.81 7.82
C ASP A 206 -8.93 17.84 8.27
N ALA A 207 -7.66 17.44 8.33
CA ALA A 207 -6.56 18.31 8.74
C ALA A 207 -6.11 19.18 7.56
N ALA A 208 -6.22 20.50 7.72
CA ALA A 208 -5.60 21.48 6.84
C ALA A 208 -4.19 21.89 7.31
N GLY A 209 -3.90 21.71 8.60
CA GLY A 209 -2.55 21.87 9.17
C GLY A 209 -1.64 20.68 8.91
N ASP A 210 -0.35 20.85 9.21
CA ASP A 210 0.64 19.80 9.07
C ASP A 210 0.71 18.91 10.33
N VAL A 211 0.79 17.59 10.16
CA VAL A 211 0.94 16.61 11.25
C VAL A 211 2.16 15.73 10.96
N THR A 212 3.14 15.74 11.87
CA THR A 212 4.35 14.93 11.71
C THR A 212 4.51 13.95 12.86
N PHE A 213 4.66 12.68 12.51
CA PHE A 213 5.00 11.58 13.40
C PHE A 213 6.42 11.09 13.14
N LYS A 214 7.01 10.39 14.10
CA LYS A 214 8.24 9.64 13.90
C LYS A 214 8.21 8.32 14.68
N ASP A 215 8.70 7.25 14.06
CA ASP A 215 8.91 5.94 14.70
C ASP A 215 7.66 5.36 15.42
N VAL A 216 6.51 5.38 14.73
CA VAL A 216 5.22 4.88 15.27
C VAL A 216 5.21 3.35 15.30
N THR A 217 4.83 2.76 16.44
CA THR A 217 4.69 1.30 16.59
C THR A 217 3.32 0.94 17.13
N LEU A 218 2.49 0.23 16.37
CA LEU A 218 1.14 -0.15 16.79
C LEU A 218 0.98 -1.66 16.71
N SER A 219 0.41 -2.27 17.74
CA SER A 219 0.13 -3.71 17.77
C SER A 219 -1.27 -4.01 18.28
N ASN A 220 -1.87 -5.09 17.76
CA ASN A 220 -3.18 -5.61 18.19
C ASN A 220 -4.29 -4.53 18.19
N THR A 221 -4.26 -3.61 17.22
CA THR A 221 -5.28 -2.56 17.13
C THR A 221 -6.61 -3.16 16.65
N ILE A 222 -7.71 -2.85 17.34
CA ILE A 222 -9.05 -3.39 17.06
C ILE A 222 -9.72 -2.78 15.82
N GLY A 223 -9.17 -1.68 15.30
CA GLY A 223 -9.59 -1.02 14.06
C GLY A 223 -8.38 -0.80 13.14
N ASP A 224 -8.47 0.24 12.31
CA ASP A 224 -7.37 0.62 11.43
C ASP A 224 -6.12 0.97 12.25
N GLY A 225 -4.94 0.58 11.75
CA GLY A 225 -3.67 0.95 12.36
C GLY A 225 -3.41 2.44 12.19
N ILE A 226 -3.49 2.93 10.96
CA ILE A 226 -3.41 4.35 10.64
C ILE A 226 -4.58 4.71 9.73
N SER A 227 -5.31 5.77 10.06
CA SER A 227 -6.42 6.28 9.26
C SER A 227 -6.21 7.76 8.98
N VAL A 228 -6.03 8.12 7.69
CA VAL A 228 -6.00 9.51 7.23
C VAL A 228 -7.22 9.74 6.35
N GLN A 229 -8.09 10.68 6.72
CA GLN A 229 -9.35 10.90 6.03
C GLN A 229 -9.56 12.38 5.72
N GLY A 230 -9.87 12.72 4.46
CA GLY A 230 -10.09 14.12 4.08
C GLY A 230 -8.83 14.99 4.18
N GLY A 231 -9.05 16.30 4.26
CA GLY A 231 -7.99 17.30 4.48
C GLY A 231 -7.14 17.61 3.26
N ASN A 232 -6.45 18.75 3.32
CA ASN A 232 -5.50 19.23 2.31
C ASN A 232 -4.14 19.63 2.91
N GLY A 233 -3.93 19.38 4.21
CA GLY A 233 -2.65 19.56 4.88
C GLY A 233 -1.66 18.43 4.58
N THR A 234 -0.50 18.48 5.23
CA THR A 234 0.50 17.41 5.11
C THR A 234 0.53 16.50 6.32
N VAL A 235 0.46 15.18 6.10
CA VAL A 235 0.67 14.16 7.13
C VAL A 235 1.96 13.39 6.82
N ARG A 236 2.94 13.41 7.73
CA ARG A 236 4.22 12.72 7.55
C ARG A 236 4.47 11.70 8.65
N PHE A 237 4.90 10.51 8.26
CA PHE A 237 5.41 9.46 9.13
C PHE A 237 6.89 9.25 8.84
N LEU A 238 7.73 9.91 9.63
CA LEU A 238 9.18 9.86 9.49
C LEU A 238 9.77 8.60 10.14
N GLY A 239 10.91 8.13 9.66
CA GLY A 239 11.56 6.95 10.21
C GLY A 239 10.82 5.65 9.89
N GLN A 240 10.63 4.79 10.90
CA GLN A 240 9.99 3.48 10.72
C GLN A 240 8.57 3.47 11.31
N THR A 241 7.57 3.24 10.48
CA THR A 241 6.21 2.91 10.96
C THR A 241 6.04 1.40 11.01
N SER A 242 5.69 0.86 12.17
CA SER A 242 5.57 -0.59 12.41
C SER A 242 4.16 -0.94 12.88
N LEU A 243 3.48 -1.82 12.14
CA LEU A 243 2.11 -2.25 12.40
C LEU A 243 2.08 -3.77 12.56
N THR A 244 1.61 -4.31 13.68
CA THR A 244 1.57 -5.77 13.92
C THR A 244 0.20 -6.22 14.37
N SER A 245 -0.36 -7.27 13.74
CA SER A 245 -1.65 -7.84 14.12
C SER A 245 -2.79 -6.80 14.17
N VAL A 246 -2.81 -5.90 13.19
CA VAL A 246 -3.89 -4.92 13.01
C VAL A 246 -5.15 -5.64 12.52
N PHE A 247 -6.25 -5.51 13.25
CA PHE A 247 -7.51 -6.18 12.94
C PHE A 247 -8.31 -5.48 11.83
N GLY A 248 -8.20 -4.16 11.72
CA GLY A 248 -8.73 -3.39 10.59
C GLY A 248 -7.72 -3.29 9.46
N LYS A 249 -7.81 -2.20 8.68
CA LYS A 249 -6.84 -1.91 7.63
C LYS A 249 -5.52 -1.49 8.27
N GLY A 250 -4.39 -1.91 7.70
CA GLY A 250 -3.10 -1.47 8.20
C GLY A 250 -2.95 0.05 8.11
N VAL A 251 -3.04 0.57 6.89
CA VAL A 251 -3.09 1.99 6.57
C VAL A 251 -4.32 2.25 5.70
N LYS A 252 -5.19 3.14 6.13
CA LYS A 252 -6.32 3.64 5.36
C LYS A 252 -6.09 5.11 5.02
N ILE A 253 -6.17 5.46 3.74
CA ILE A 253 -6.19 6.85 3.26
C ILE A 253 -7.43 7.02 2.39
N ASP A 254 -8.34 7.90 2.79
CA ASP A 254 -9.66 8.04 2.17
C ASP A 254 -10.08 9.49 2.01
N GLY A 255 -10.40 9.91 0.78
CA GLY A 255 -10.92 11.25 0.51
C GLY A 255 -9.89 12.38 0.64
N LEU A 256 -8.59 12.07 0.51
CA LEU A 256 -7.52 13.07 0.56
C LEU A 256 -7.75 14.13 -0.53
N LEU A 257 -7.94 15.39 -0.15
CA LEU A 257 -8.28 16.46 -1.09
C LEU A 257 -7.08 16.88 -1.94
N ASP A 258 -7.36 17.59 -3.04
CA ASP A 258 -6.31 18.20 -3.87
C ASP A 258 -5.41 19.12 -3.02
N GLY A 259 -4.10 19.05 -3.27
CA GLY A 259 -3.05 19.69 -2.46
C GLY A 259 -2.66 18.94 -1.17
N GLY A 260 -3.46 18.00 -0.70
CA GLY A 260 -3.13 17.16 0.46
C GLY A 260 -1.97 16.21 0.16
N LEU A 261 -1.13 15.96 1.18
CA LEU A 261 0.01 15.05 1.07
C LEU A 261 0.05 14.10 2.26
N VAL A 262 0.15 12.79 2.00
CA VAL A 262 0.49 11.79 3.01
C VAL A 262 1.81 11.13 2.63
N GLN A 263 2.78 11.12 3.54
CA GLN A 263 4.10 10.55 3.31
C GLN A 263 4.49 9.55 4.40
N PHE A 264 5.03 8.42 3.99
CA PHE A 264 5.72 7.45 4.84
C PHE A 264 7.18 7.31 4.41
N ASP A 265 8.12 7.39 5.35
CA ASP A 265 9.52 7.07 5.10
C ASP A 265 9.70 5.56 4.95
N ASN A 266 9.37 4.77 5.97
CA ASN A 266 9.32 3.31 5.86
C ASN A 266 8.06 2.77 6.54
N LEU A 267 7.50 1.73 5.94
CA LEU A 267 6.31 1.07 6.45
C LEU A 267 6.56 -0.44 6.53
N TRP A 268 6.42 -0.99 7.73
CA TRP A 268 6.46 -2.43 7.96
C TRP A 268 5.16 -2.88 8.62
N MET A 269 4.59 -3.93 8.07
CA MET A 269 3.34 -4.51 8.52
C MET A 269 3.46 -6.02 8.61
N ASP A 270 3.15 -6.57 9.78
CA ASP A 270 3.15 -8.00 10.05
C ASP A 270 1.78 -8.47 10.54
N GLN A 271 1.38 -9.66 10.09
CA GLN A 271 0.13 -10.31 10.48
C GLN A 271 -1.13 -9.45 10.31
N ARG A 272 -1.23 -8.64 9.24
CA ARG A 272 -2.47 -7.90 8.94
C ARG A 272 -3.67 -8.84 8.85
N GLN A 273 -4.86 -8.37 9.25
CA GLN A 273 -6.10 -9.17 9.21
C GLN A 273 -7.14 -8.67 8.19
N ASP A 274 -6.98 -7.45 7.65
CA ASP A 274 -7.74 -6.91 6.53
C ASP A 274 -6.75 -6.34 5.49
N VAL A 275 -7.20 -5.54 4.53
CA VAL A 275 -6.37 -4.86 3.52
C VAL A 275 -5.15 -4.19 4.18
N GLY A 276 -3.97 -4.37 3.59
CA GLY A 276 -2.75 -3.78 4.12
C GLY A 276 -2.79 -2.26 3.99
N ILE A 277 -2.76 -1.77 2.77
CA ILE A 277 -2.89 -0.34 2.45
C ILE A 277 -4.14 -0.16 1.59
N ASP A 278 -5.09 0.61 2.09
CA ASP A 278 -6.33 0.99 1.40
C ASP A 278 -6.26 2.46 0.99
N LEU A 279 -6.28 2.72 -0.31
CA LEU A 279 -6.15 4.02 -0.93
C LEU A 279 -7.40 4.31 -1.74
N ASN A 280 -8.28 5.15 -1.21
CA ASN A 280 -9.58 5.42 -1.80
C ASN A 280 -9.84 6.92 -1.93
N ASN A 281 -10.49 7.36 -3.02
CA ASN A 281 -10.84 8.77 -3.23
C ASN A 281 -9.63 9.72 -3.06
N ILE A 282 -8.45 9.33 -3.56
CA ILE A 282 -7.25 10.16 -3.45
C ILE A 282 -7.30 11.24 -4.52
N GLY A 283 -7.54 12.49 -4.13
CA GLY A 283 -7.37 13.69 -4.96
C GLY A 283 -5.97 14.31 -4.85
N GLY A 284 -5.32 14.18 -3.69
CA GLY A 284 -3.97 14.69 -3.40
C GLY A 284 -2.83 13.74 -3.79
N SER A 285 -1.77 13.71 -2.99
CA SER A 285 -0.59 12.86 -3.19
C SER A 285 -0.33 11.93 -2.00
N VAL A 286 0.00 10.67 -2.28
CA VAL A 286 0.44 9.70 -1.29
C VAL A 286 1.81 9.16 -1.69
N GLN A 287 2.78 9.19 -0.76
CA GLN A 287 4.16 8.81 -1.02
C GLN A 287 4.68 7.82 0.02
N PHE A 288 5.16 6.67 -0.45
CA PHE A 288 5.92 5.71 0.34
C PHE A 288 7.38 5.78 -0.12
N ALA A 289 8.16 6.64 0.51
CA ALA A 289 9.48 7.08 0.04
C ALA A 289 10.57 6.01 0.20
N GLY A 290 10.45 5.13 1.20
CA GLY A 290 11.33 4.00 1.46
C GLY A 290 10.63 2.66 1.26
N ASN A 291 11.01 1.67 2.05
CA ASN A 291 10.51 0.31 1.84
C ASN A 291 9.11 0.16 2.45
N THR A 292 8.22 -0.47 1.69
CA THR A 292 6.89 -0.90 2.13
C THR A 292 6.86 -2.42 2.20
N VAL A 293 6.80 -2.97 3.41
CA VAL A 293 6.78 -4.42 3.66
C VAL A 293 5.44 -4.79 4.28
N ILE A 294 4.72 -5.72 3.66
CA ILE A 294 3.38 -6.14 4.09
C ILE A 294 3.31 -7.67 4.14
N GLN A 295 3.10 -8.22 5.33
CA GLN A 295 2.90 -9.64 5.56
C GLN A 295 1.48 -9.91 6.05
N ALA A 296 0.75 -10.74 5.31
CA ALA A 296 -0.59 -11.16 5.66
C ALA A 296 -0.57 -12.11 6.87
N GLY A 297 -1.60 -12.01 7.71
CA GLY A 297 -1.93 -13.05 8.66
C GLY A 297 -2.40 -14.33 7.97
N ASN A 298 -2.61 -15.38 8.77
CA ASN A 298 -3.08 -16.66 8.25
C ASN A 298 -4.53 -16.56 7.72
N GLY A 299 -4.76 -17.07 6.51
CA GLY A 299 -6.11 -17.23 5.96
C GLY A 299 -6.76 -15.93 5.46
N ILE A 300 -5.99 -14.85 5.30
CA ILE A 300 -6.48 -13.58 4.80
C ILE A 300 -6.67 -13.65 3.28
N ASN A 301 -7.82 -13.17 2.80
CA ASN A 301 -8.20 -13.16 1.38
C ASN A 301 -8.35 -11.75 0.79
N THR A 302 -7.99 -10.71 1.54
CA THR A 302 -8.04 -9.32 1.08
C THR A 302 -6.71 -8.87 0.50
N ALA A 303 -6.76 -7.82 -0.32
CA ALA A 303 -5.60 -7.31 -1.03
C ALA A 303 -4.49 -6.81 -0.09
N GLY A 304 -3.23 -6.91 -0.50
CA GLY A 304 -2.13 -6.27 0.21
C GLY A 304 -2.18 -4.75 0.08
N ILE A 305 -2.37 -4.28 -1.15
CA ILE A 305 -2.59 -2.87 -1.49
C ILE A 305 -3.86 -2.80 -2.34
N ASP A 306 -4.74 -1.88 -2.01
CA ASP A 306 -5.98 -1.61 -2.73
C ASP A 306 -6.01 -0.12 -3.13
N PHE A 307 -6.26 0.17 -4.41
CA PHE A 307 -6.25 1.53 -4.98
C PHE A 307 -7.49 1.77 -5.84
N GLN A 308 -8.36 2.66 -5.39
CA GLN A 308 -9.68 2.86 -6.00
C GLN A 308 -10.07 4.35 -6.03
N ASN A 309 -10.96 4.72 -6.97
CA ASN A 309 -11.62 6.03 -7.03
C ASN A 309 -10.69 7.25 -7.00
N SER A 310 -9.47 7.11 -7.50
CA SER A 310 -8.42 8.07 -7.23
C SER A 310 -8.02 8.84 -8.47
N SER A 311 -8.00 10.17 -8.37
CA SER A 311 -7.56 11.10 -9.43
C SER A 311 -6.18 11.70 -9.18
N GLY A 312 -5.66 11.55 -7.95
CA GLY A 312 -4.37 12.04 -7.49
C GLY A 312 -3.22 11.06 -7.79
N ALA A 313 -2.08 11.29 -7.14
CA ALA A 313 -0.86 10.52 -7.38
C ALA A 313 -0.49 9.65 -6.18
N VAL A 314 -0.19 8.38 -6.44
CA VAL A 314 0.35 7.44 -5.45
C VAL A 314 1.70 6.93 -5.95
N THR A 315 2.74 7.09 -5.13
CA THR A 315 4.08 6.62 -5.47
C THR A 315 4.66 5.75 -4.37
N PHE A 316 5.25 4.62 -4.75
CA PHE A 316 6.04 3.75 -3.89
C PHE A 316 7.49 3.71 -4.37
N ASN A 317 8.43 3.57 -3.43
CA ASN A 317 9.80 3.22 -3.76
C ASN A 317 9.93 1.71 -3.96
N ASN A 318 9.89 0.91 -2.89
CA ASN A 318 9.87 -0.56 -3.00
C ASN A 318 8.65 -1.15 -2.28
N ILE A 319 8.16 -2.28 -2.79
CA ILE A 319 7.06 -3.04 -2.21
C ILE A 319 7.50 -4.50 -2.04
N ASP A 320 7.37 -5.02 -0.82
CA ASP A 320 7.53 -6.45 -0.50
C ASP A 320 6.22 -6.98 0.11
N LEU A 321 5.54 -7.87 -0.61
CA LEU A 321 4.22 -8.41 -0.26
C LEU A 321 4.28 -9.93 -0.10
N VAL A 322 3.78 -10.43 1.03
CA VAL A 322 3.71 -11.86 1.33
C VAL A 322 2.32 -12.27 1.81
N GLY A 323 1.72 -13.26 1.14
CA GLY A 323 0.42 -13.82 1.53
C GLY A 323 -0.79 -12.94 1.23
N GLY A 324 -1.98 -13.39 1.62
CA GLY A 324 -3.23 -12.64 1.47
C GLY A 324 -4.04 -13.03 0.24
N GLY A 325 -4.99 -12.16 -0.14
CA GLY A 325 -5.77 -12.22 -1.38
C GLY A 325 -4.94 -11.85 -2.60
N ALA A 326 -5.36 -10.83 -3.36
CA ALA A 326 -4.50 -10.22 -4.37
C ALA A 326 -3.29 -9.52 -3.73
N GLY A 327 -2.17 -9.42 -4.44
CA GLY A 327 -1.03 -8.63 -3.98
C GLY A 327 -1.38 -7.13 -4.04
N ILE A 328 -1.58 -6.63 -5.25
CA ILE A 328 -2.02 -5.27 -5.55
C ILE A 328 -3.32 -5.34 -6.34
N HIS A 329 -4.34 -4.61 -5.90
CA HIS A 329 -5.62 -4.45 -6.59
C HIS A 329 -5.83 -2.98 -6.96
N MET A 330 -6.25 -2.73 -8.19
CA MET A 330 -6.53 -1.40 -8.73
C MET A 330 -7.88 -1.40 -9.45
N GLY A 331 -8.74 -0.44 -9.11
CA GLY A 331 -10.03 -0.19 -9.75
C GLY A 331 -11.18 -1.11 -9.32
N SER A 332 -12.39 -0.78 -9.76
CA SER A 332 -13.59 -1.63 -9.60
C SER A 332 -14.72 -1.22 -10.56
N LEU A 333 -15.72 -2.09 -10.76
CA LEU A 333 -16.84 -1.91 -11.71
C LEU A 333 -17.59 -0.58 -11.67
N LEU A 334 -17.62 0.10 -10.53
CA LEU A 334 -18.43 1.32 -10.33
C LEU A 334 -17.58 2.60 -10.23
N ASN A 335 -16.26 2.45 -10.25
CA ASN A 335 -15.38 3.25 -9.44
C ASN A 335 -13.97 3.19 -10.08
N GLU A 336 -13.74 4.08 -11.04
CA GLU A 336 -12.52 4.12 -11.83
C GLU A 336 -11.50 5.06 -11.20
N SER A 337 -10.24 4.64 -11.15
CA SER A 337 -9.14 5.58 -10.91
C SER A 337 -8.74 6.23 -12.23
N THR A 338 -8.43 7.53 -12.20
CA THR A 338 -7.96 8.32 -13.35
C THR A 338 -6.59 8.96 -13.07
N GLY A 339 -6.09 8.81 -11.84
CA GLY A 339 -4.82 9.37 -11.39
C GLY A 339 -3.61 8.55 -11.85
N SER A 340 -2.58 8.51 -11.00
CA SER A 340 -1.38 7.73 -11.27
C SER A 340 -1.00 6.82 -10.10
N PHE A 341 -0.64 5.58 -10.42
CA PHE A 341 -0.04 4.62 -9.48
C PHE A 341 1.35 4.24 -9.98
N GLN A 342 2.39 4.51 -9.18
CA GLN A 342 3.77 4.31 -9.60
C GLN A 342 4.60 3.57 -8.54
N VAL A 343 5.38 2.58 -8.97
CA VAL A 343 6.42 1.93 -8.16
C VAL A 343 7.78 2.13 -8.83
N ASN A 344 8.64 2.93 -8.20
CA ASN A 344 9.93 3.34 -8.76
C ASN A 344 11.01 2.26 -8.69
N GLY A 345 10.94 1.43 -7.65
CA GLY A 345 11.89 0.37 -7.37
C GLY A 345 11.30 -1.00 -7.68
N THR A 346 11.58 -1.97 -6.81
CA THR A 346 11.14 -3.36 -7.02
C THR A 346 9.82 -3.64 -6.30
N THR A 347 8.94 -4.37 -6.99
CA THR A 347 7.72 -4.96 -6.43
C THR A 347 7.90 -6.46 -6.33
N ASN A 348 8.12 -6.98 -5.12
CA ASN A 348 8.18 -8.41 -4.85
C ASN A 348 6.84 -8.88 -4.27
N ILE A 349 6.21 -9.87 -4.89
CA ILE A 349 4.94 -10.45 -4.42
C ILE A 349 5.10 -11.96 -4.31
N SER A 350 4.76 -12.53 -3.17
CA SER A 350 4.85 -13.97 -2.98
C SER A 350 3.72 -14.59 -2.18
N SER A 351 3.38 -15.83 -2.50
CA SER A 351 2.43 -16.65 -1.74
C SER A 351 1.02 -16.06 -1.61
N VAL A 352 0.63 -15.20 -2.53
CA VAL A 352 -0.72 -14.63 -2.63
C VAL A 352 -1.72 -15.66 -3.15
N SER A 353 -2.95 -15.62 -2.65
CA SER A 353 -4.03 -16.54 -3.06
C SER A 353 -4.82 -16.05 -4.28
N GLY A 354 -4.85 -14.73 -4.52
CA GLY A 354 -5.40 -14.09 -5.71
C GLY A 354 -4.30 -13.68 -6.71
N PRO A 355 -4.63 -12.85 -7.71
CA PRO A 355 -3.63 -12.35 -8.66
C PRO A 355 -2.53 -11.58 -7.94
N GLY A 356 -1.28 -11.67 -8.44
CA GLY A 356 -0.19 -10.85 -7.93
C GLY A 356 -0.50 -9.36 -8.10
N ILE A 357 -0.79 -8.95 -9.33
CA ILE A 357 -1.28 -7.62 -9.68
C ILE A 357 -2.62 -7.79 -10.42
N HIS A 358 -3.65 -7.09 -9.95
CA HIS A 358 -4.98 -7.08 -10.54
C HIS A 358 -5.40 -5.65 -10.88
N ILE A 359 -5.52 -5.34 -12.17
CA ILE A 359 -6.07 -4.07 -12.68
C ILE A 359 -7.45 -4.37 -13.25
N TYR A 360 -8.48 -3.79 -12.64
CA TYR A 360 -9.87 -4.10 -12.93
C TYR A 360 -10.69 -2.86 -13.25
N ASP A 361 -11.20 -2.76 -14.47
CA ASP A 361 -12.00 -1.63 -14.97
C ASP A 361 -11.36 -0.24 -14.72
N ASP A 362 -10.04 -0.15 -14.70
CA ASP A 362 -9.31 1.05 -14.27
C ASP A 362 -8.75 1.87 -15.45
N SER A 363 -8.66 3.20 -15.27
CA SER A 363 -8.17 4.14 -16.28
C SER A 363 -6.92 4.92 -15.86
N ALA A 364 -6.34 4.62 -14.70
CA ALA A 364 -5.16 5.29 -14.18
C ALA A 364 -3.94 5.03 -15.06
N SER A 365 -2.97 5.93 -14.95
CA SER A 365 -1.61 5.68 -15.44
C SER A 365 -0.88 4.83 -14.41
N VAL A 366 -0.56 3.59 -14.77
CA VAL A 366 0.11 2.63 -13.90
C VAL A 366 1.52 2.38 -14.40
N LEU A 367 2.52 2.60 -13.53
CA LEU A 367 3.92 2.34 -13.84
C LEU A 367 4.54 1.46 -12.77
N PHE A 368 5.10 0.33 -13.19
CA PHE A 368 5.98 -0.48 -12.36
C PHE A 368 7.37 -0.47 -12.99
N ASN A 369 8.41 -0.32 -12.16
CA ASN A 369 9.77 -0.51 -12.65
C ASN A 369 10.07 -2.01 -12.81
N ARG A 370 10.43 -2.69 -11.70
CA ARG A 370 10.69 -4.13 -11.69
C ARG A 370 9.63 -4.87 -10.90
N VAL A 371 9.16 -6.00 -11.42
CA VAL A 371 8.16 -6.86 -10.75
C VAL A 371 8.67 -8.29 -10.66
N GLU A 372 8.61 -8.88 -9.48
CA GLU A 372 8.94 -10.29 -9.24
C GLU A 372 7.78 -10.95 -8.49
N ILE A 373 7.13 -11.93 -9.12
CA ILE A 373 6.00 -12.67 -8.57
C ILE A 373 6.38 -14.14 -8.44
N ALA A 374 6.30 -14.67 -7.22
CA ALA A 374 6.66 -16.05 -6.91
C ALA A 374 5.59 -16.77 -6.10
N ASN A 375 5.57 -18.10 -6.18
CA ASN A 375 4.67 -18.94 -5.40
C ASN A 375 3.19 -18.49 -5.51
N ARG A 376 2.77 -18.07 -6.70
CA ARG A 376 1.39 -17.64 -6.95
C ARG A 376 0.42 -18.82 -6.89
N GLN A 377 -0.84 -18.54 -6.55
CA GLN A 377 -1.96 -19.51 -6.61
C GLN A 377 -2.99 -19.18 -7.70
N ALA A 378 -3.02 -17.93 -8.15
CA ALA A 378 -3.81 -17.45 -9.30
C ALA A 378 -2.87 -16.78 -10.33
N GLU A 379 -3.38 -15.90 -11.20
CA GLU A 379 -2.62 -15.15 -12.20
C GLU A 379 -1.42 -14.41 -11.60
N GLY A 380 -0.34 -14.27 -12.36
CA GLY A 380 0.72 -13.34 -11.95
C GLY A 380 0.22 -11.90 -12.09
N ILE A 381 -0.15 -11.54 -13.31
CA ILE A 381 -0.74 -10.25 -13.65
C ILE A 381 -2.08 -10.51 -14.34
N LEU A 382 -3.13 -9.89 -13.84
CA LEU A 382 -4.46 -9.86 -14.45
C LEU A 382 -4.85 -8.41 -14.75
N ILE A 383 -5.14 -8.12 -16.01
CA ILE A 383 -5.71 -6.86 -16.47
C ILE A 383 -7.05 -7.18 -17.12
N ASP A 384 -8.16 -6.78 -16.50
CA ASP A 384 -9.52 -7.00 -17.01
C ASP A 384 -10.25 -5.65 -17.06
N GLY A 385 -10.73 -5.25 -18.25
CA GLY A 385 -11.39 -3.95 -18.43
C GLY A 385 -10.45 -2.74 -18.37
N GLY A 386 -9.14 -2.94 -18.52
CA GLY A 386 -8.14 -1.87 -18.45
C GLY A 386 -8.28 -0.86 -19.60
N ARG A 387 -8.37 0.42 -19.26
CA ARG A 387 -8.54 1.54 -20.21
C ARG A 387 -7.38 2.54 -20.18
N GLY A 388 -6.61 2.53 -19.09
CA GLY A 388 -5.46 3.40 -18.88
C GLY A 388 -4.21 2.95 -19.65
N PHE A 389 -3.08 3.54 -19.26
CA PHE A 389 -1.76 3.13 -19.72
C PHE A 389 -1.08 2.35 -18.59
N VAL A 390 -0.67 1.11 -18.85
CA VAL A 390 0.07 0.28 -17.90
C VAL A 390 1.43 -0.03 -18.49
N GLN A 391 2.49 0.30 -17.76
CA GLN A 391 3.86 0.10 -18.20
C GLN A 391 4.70 -0.61 -17.14
N PHE A 392 5.39 -1.66 -17.57
CA PHE A 392 6.44 -2.34 -16.82
C PHE A 392 7.78 -2.00 -17.49
N THR A 393 8.55 -1.09 -16.88
CA THR A 393 9.71 -0.46 -17.54
C THR A 393 10.98 -1.30 -17.49
N ASP A 394 11.04 -2.30 -16.60
CA ASP A 394 12.13 -3.27 -16.46
C ASP A 394 11.55 -4.69 -16.47
N THR A 395 12.29 -5.69 -15.96
CA THR A 395 11.86 -7.09 -15.94
C THR A 395 10.61 -7.33 -15.10
N VAL A 396 9.67 -8.07 -15.70
CA VAL A 396 8.57 -8.78 -15.04
C VAL A 396 8.93 -10.26 -14.95
N GLY A 397 9.36 -10.71 -13.78
CA GLY A 397 9.62 -12.12 -13.48
C GLY A 397 8.41 -12.78 -12.84
N ILE A 398 7.87 -13.83 -13.46
CA ILE A 398 6.75 -14.60 -12.91
C ILE A 398 7.17 -16.07 -12.80
N SER A 399 7.16 -16.60 -11.58
CA SER A 399 7.49 -18.00 -11.29
C SER A 399 6.33 -18.70 -10.61
N ASN A 400 6.06 -19.93 -11.06
CA ASN A 400 4.93 -20.72 -10.59
C ASN A 400 5.34 -21.86 -9.64
N GLY A 401 6.01 -21.52 -8.53
CA GLY A 401 6.53 -22.51 -7.58
C GLY A 401 5.48 -23.44 -6.95
N LEU A 402 4.20 -23.03 -6.95
CA LEU A 402 3.08 -23.80 -6.39
C LEU A 402 2.21 -24.50 -7.46
N GLY A 403 2.54 -24.37 -8.75
CA GLY A 403 1.81 -25.04 -9.82
C GLY A 403 0.39 -24.51 -10.07
N ALA A 404 0.14 -23.21 -9.87
CA ALA A 404 -1.11 -22.55 -10.19
C ALA A 404 -1.54 -22.80 -11.64
N GLY A 405 -2.78 -23.20 -11.86
CA GLY A 405 -3.33 -23.46 -13.20
C GLY A 405 -3.70 -22.22 -14.01
N ALA A 406 -3.64 -21.04 -13.41
CA ALA A 406 -3.88 -19.76 -14.09
C ALA A 406 -2.69 -19.33 -14.94
N ALA A 407 -2.92 -18.47 -15.94
CA ALA A 407 -1.84 -17.97 -16.79
C ALA A 407 -0.87 -17.06 -16.02
N GLY A 408 0.34 -16.86 -16.55
CA GLY A 408 1.29 -15.91 -16.00
C GLY A 408 0.78 -14.48 -16.12
N ILE A 409 0.43 -14.07 -17.33
CA ILE A 409 -0.18 -12.78 -17.64
C ILE A 409 -1.50 -13.00 -18.36
N VAL A 410 -2.56 -12.33 -17.91
CA VAL A 410 -3.87 -12.27 -18.55
C VAL A 410 -4.20 -10.81 -18.83
N ILE A 411 -4.62 -10.53 -20.06
CA ILE A 411 -5.18 -9.24 -20.47
C ILE A 411 -6.49 -9.53 -21.17
N GLU A 412 -7.60 -9.02 -20.65
CA GLU A 412 -8.93 -9.27 -21.21
C GLU A 412 -9.85 -8.05 -21.17
N ASN A 413 -10.81 -8.02 -22.10
CA ASN A 413 -11.85 -6.98 -22.18
C ASN A 413 -11.33 -5.54 -22.18
N SER A 414 -10.08 -5.33 -22.63
CA SER A 414 -9.36 -4.08 -22.40
C SER A 414 -9.20 -3.24 -23.67
N THR A 415 -9.21 -1.92 -23.48
CA THR A 415 -9.01 -0.93 -24.56
C THR A 415 -7.77 -0.06 -24.37
N GLY A 416 -7.08 -0.22 -23.24
CA GLY A 416 -5.86 0.52 -22.89
C GLY A 416 -4.63 0.08 -23.67
N ASN A 417 -3.48 0.61 -23.27
CA ASN A 417 -2.18 0.23 -23.81
C ASN A 417 -1.33 -0.41 -22.71
N PHE A 418 -0.76 -1.57 -23.00
CA PHE A 418 -0.03 -2.40 -22.06
C PHE A 418 1.38 -2.67 -22.58
N GLU A 419 2.39 -2.20 -21.86
CA GLU A 419 3.78 -2.29 -22.28
C GLU A 419 4.64 -3.05 -21.27
N PHE A 420 5.39 -4.01 -21.77
CA PHE A 420 6.34 -4.80 -21.01
C PHE A 420 7.72 -4.67 -21.65
N ALA A 421 8.68 -4.11 -20.92
CA ALA A 421 10.07 -4.10 -21.37
C ALA A 421 10.61 -5.53 -21.49
N GLU A 422 10.47 -6.32 -20.42
CA GLU A 422 10.81 -7.73 -20.45
C GLU A 422 9.81 -8.54 -19.62
N ALA A 423 9.28 -9.62 -20.18
CA ALA A 423 8.41 -10.55 -19.48
C ALA A 423 9.04 -11.95 -19.46
N ASN A 424 9.40 -12.43 -18.28
CA ASN A 424 10.04 -13.72 -18.03
C ASN A 424 9.09 -14.62 -17.23
N ILE A 425 8.37 -15.49 -17.93
CA ILE A 425 7.36 -16.37 -17.33
C ILE A 425 7.91 -17.80 -17.28
N ASN A 426 8.14 -18.30 -16.06
CA ASN A 426 8.77 -19.59 -15.82
C ASN A 426 7.82 -20.58 -15.14
N ASN A 427 7.81 -21.81 -15.66
CA ASN A 427 7.01 -22.93 -15.17
C ASN A 427 5.50 -22.65 -15.15
N ALA A 428 4.99 -21.86 -16.10
CA ALA A 428 3.56 -21.67 -16.20
C ALA A 428 2.85 -23.01 -16.46
N THR A 429 1.72 -23.27 -15.80
CA THR A 429 0.94 -24.49 -15.98
C THR A 429 -0.52 -24.15 -16.29
N GLY A 430 -1.30 -25.13 -16.75
CA GLY A 430 -2.74 -24.96 -16.99
C GLY A 430 -3.05 -24.04 -18.17
N MET A 431 -3.51 -22.82 -17.92
CA MET A 431 -3.90 -21.85 -18.97
C MET A 431 -2.72 -21.24 -19.73
N GLY A 432 -1.47 -21.46 -19.27
CA GLY A 432 -0.28 -21.15 -20.06
C GLY A 432 0.50 -19.90 -19.64
N GLY A 433 1.29 -19.35 -20.56
CA GLY A 433 2.18 -18.21 -20.28
C GLY A 433 1.45 -16.88 -20.29
N VAL A 434 1.09 -16.42 -21.49
CA VAL A 434 0.38 -15.16 -21.74
C VAL A 434 -0.95 -15.46 -22.43
N ARG A 435 -2.03 -14.84 -21.95
CA ARG A 435 -3.38 -14.91 -22.54
C ARG A 435 -3.90 -13.49 -22.81
N ILE A 436 -4.32 -13.22 -24.05
CA ILE A 436 -4.86 -11.92 -24.48
C ILE A 436 -6.20 -12.15 -25.16
N GLU A 437 -7.32 -11.71 -24.58
CA GLU A 437 -8.66 -11.98 -25.11
C GLU A 437 -9.57 -10.75 -25.19
N ASP A 438 -10.30 -10.62 -26.29
CA ASP A 438 -11.35 -9.61 -26.47
C ASP A 438 -10.85 -8.19 -26.13
N ASN A 439 -9.65 -7.88 -26.62
CA ASN A 439 -8.98 -6.61 -26.43
C ASN A 439 -9.02 -5.79 -27.72
N SER A 440 -9.36 -4.51 -27.62
CA SER A 440 -9.24 -3.57 -28.75
C SER A 440 -8.02 -2.67 -28.64
N GLY A 441 -7.33 -2.70 -27.49
CA GLY A 441 -6.13 -1.95 -27.19
C GLY A 441 -4.87 -2.48 -27.87
N SER A 442 -3.71 -2.05 -27.38
CA SER A 442 -2.40 -2.53 -27.83
C SER A 442 -1.63 -3.18 -26.69
N THR A 443 -1.04 -4.34 -26.97
CA THR A 443 -0.13 -5.02 -26.04
C THR A 443 1.24 -5.14 -26.69
N LEU A 444 2.28 -4.68 -25.98
CA LEU A 444 3.65 -4.66 -26.45
C LEU A 444 4.58 -5.38 -25.47
N PHE A 445 5.39 -6.29 -26.02
CA PHE A 445 6.52 -6.89 -25.33
C PHE A 445 7.80 -6.54 -26.09
N GLN A 446 8.78 -5.90 -25.44
CA GLN A 446 10.10 -5.78 -26.09
C GLN A 446 10.83 -7.12 -26.08
N ASN A 447 10.79 -7.84 -24.96
CA ASN A 447 11.27 -9.21 -24.86
C ASN A 447 10.24 -10.10 -24.14
N LEU A 448 9.82 -11.19 -24.77
CA LEU A 448 8.88 -12.16 -24.19
C LEU A 448 9.49 -13.56 -24.10
N ASN A 449 9.82 -14.00 -22.89
CA ASN A 449 10.32 -15.34 -22.63
C ASN A 449 9.31 -16.15 -21.83
N ILE A 450 8.91 -17.31 -22.38
CA ILE A 450 7.90 -18.18 -21.78
C ILE A 450 8.42 -19.61 -21.73
N ASN A 451 8.38 -20.21 -20.54
CA ASN A 451 8.49 -21.64 -20.33
C ASN A 451 7.20 -22.16 -19.68
N SER A 452 6.39 -22.89 -20.46
CA SER A 452 5.06 -23.39 -20.06
C SER A 452 4.94 -24.91 -20.19
N GLN A 453 4.13 -25.51 -19.31
CA GLN A 453 3.81 -26.93 -19.29
C GLN A 453 2.29 -27.15 -19.29
N ASN A 454 1.80 -27.95 -20.23
CA ASN A 454 0.40 -28.30 -20.45
C ASN A 454 -0.54 -27.10 -20.71
N GLY A 455 0.02 -25.92 -21.01
CA GLY A 455 -0.71 -24.71 -21.36
C GLY A 455 -0.05 -23.96 -22.50
N VAL A 456 -0.83 -23.22 -23.28
CA VAL A 456 -0.33 -22.49 -24.45
C VAL A 456 0.71 -21.45 -24.02
N GLY A 457 1.79 -21.32 -24.78
CA GLY A 457 2.84 -20.34 -24.47
C GLY A 457 2.28 -18.92 -24.57
N LEU A 458 1.96 -18.52 -25.80
CA LEU A 458 1.28 -17.26 -26.12
C LEU A 458 -0.07 -17.56 -26.78
N PHE A 459 -1.14 -17.19 -26.09
CA PHE A 459 -2.51 -17.26 -26.58
C PHE A 459 -3.07 -15.85 -26.82
N ALA A 460 -3.64 -15.61 -27.99
CA ALA A 460 -4.43 -14.40 -28.24
C ALA A 460 -5.67 -14.68 -29.09
N LYS A 461 -6.82 -14.13 -28.71
CA LYS A 461 -8.06 -14.19 -29.48
C LYS A 461 -8.76 -12.85 -29.46
N ASN A 462 -8.99 -12.25 -30.63
CA ASN A 462 -9.44 -10.87 -30.72
C ASN A 462 -8.51 -9.95 -29.90
N GLY A 463 -7.19 -10.12 -30.02
CA GLY A 463 -6.21 -9.49 -29.13
C GLY A 463 -5.84 -8.04 -29.47
N GLY A 464 -6.58 -7.38 -30.36
CA GLY A 464 -6.26 -6.02 -30.80
C GLY A 464 -4.95 -5.98 -31.59
N ASN A 465 -4.05 -5.05 -31.22
CA ASN A 465 -2.69 -5.01 -31.76
C ASN A 465 -1.71 -5.69 -30.79
N LEU A 466 -1.01 -6.72 -31.28
CA LEU A 466 0.03 -7.43 -30.53
C LEU A 466 1.40 -7.17 -31.14
N TYR A 467 2.28 -6.55 -30.36
CA TYR A 467 3.68 -6.29 -30.70
C TYR A 467 4.60 -7.16 -29.84
N VAL A 468 5.50 -7.88 -30.50
CA VAL A 468 6.61 -8.58 -29.83
C VAL A 468 7.86 -8.30 -30.64
N TYR A 469 8.89 -7.71 -30.03
CA TYR A 469 10.12 -7.38 -30.75
C TYR A 469 11.15 -8.50 -30.71
N ASP A 470 11.22 -9.24 -29.61
CA ASP A 470 12.05 -10.42 -29.44
C ASP A 470 11.45 -11.35 -28.38
N GLY A 471 11.96 -12.58 -28.31
CA GLY A 471 11.52 -13.54 -27.31
C GLY A 471 11.88 -14.99 -27.59
N ASN A 472 11.65 -15.81 -26.58
CA ASN A 472 11.84 -17.26 -26.62
C ASN A 472 10.61 -17.96 -26.04
N LEU A 473 9.93 -18.77 -26.85
CA LEU A 473 8.78 -19.55 -26.42
C LEU A 473 9.15 -21.03 -26.34
N GLN A 474 8.96 -21.63 -25.18
CA GLN A 474 9.13 -23.06 -24.96
C GLN A 474 7.90 -23.64 -24.26
N THR A 475 7.23 -24.59 -24.91
CA THR A 475 6.08 -25.27 -24.34
C THR A 475 6.20 -26.79 -24.40
N THR A 476 5.67 -27.45 -23.37
CA THR A 476 5.57 -28.91 -23.30
C THR A 476 4.12 -29.30 -23.09
N GLY A 477 3.61 -30.30 -23.82
CA GLY A 477 2.23 -30.79 -23.73
C GLY A 477 1.15 -29.90 -24.36
N ALA A 478 1.50 -28.75 -24.93
CA ALA A 478 0.57 -27.79 -25.53
C ALA A 478 1.25 -26.93 -26.62
N SER A 479 0.46 -26.16 -27.35
CA SER A 479 0.93 -25.24 -28.40
C SER A 479 1.88 -24.19 -27.85
N ALA A 480 2.90 -23.81 -28.61
CA ALA A 480 3.72 -22.65 -28.29
C ALA A 480 2.95 -21.34 -28.53
N VAL A 481 2.17 -21.32 -29.61
CA VAL A 481 1.45 -20.14 -30.10
C VAL A 481 0.05 -20.56 -30.56
N ASP A 482 -0.97 -19.83 -30.13
CA ASP A 482 -2.33 -19.91 -30.66
C ASP A 482 -2.91 -18.50 -30.79
N LEU A 483 -2.99 -18.00 -32.02
CA LEU A 483 -3.39 -16.63 -32.33
C LEU A 483 -4.60 -16.62 -33.27
N GLU A 484 -5.69 -16.00 -32.83
CA GLU A 484 -6.94 -15.88 -33.57
C GLU A 484 -7.38 -14.41 -33.68
N THR A 485 -7.74 -13.96 -34.90
CA THR A 485 -8.34 -12.63 -35.16
C THR A 485 -7.57 -11.47 -34.50
N THR A 486 -6.24 -11.49 -34.61
CA THR A 486 -5.34 -10.53 -33.95
C THR A 486 -4.43 -9.87 -34.98
N ASN A 487 -4.18 -8.56 -34.84
CA ASN A 487 -3.26 -7.82 -35.69
C ASN A 487 -1.83 -7.91 -35.12
N LEU A 488 -0.91 -8.47 -35.90
CA LEU A 488 0.41 -8.89 -35.43
C LEU A 488 1.54 -8.00 -35.96
N SER A 489 2.47 -7.69 -35.07
CA SER A 489 3.84 -7.31 -35.40
C SER A 489 4.76 -8.03 -34.41
N ALA A 490 4.87 -9.34 -34.58
CA ALA A 490 5.54 -10.23 -33.63
C ALA A 490 6.79 -10.87 -34.25
N GLN A 491 7.91 -10.76 -33.54
CA GLN A 491 9.19 -11.37 -33.87
C GLN A 491 9.71 -12.13 -32.65
N PHE A 492 10.21 -13.35 -32.90
CA PHE A 492 10.82 -14.21 -31.90
C PHE A 492 12.17 -14.73 -32.38
N THR A 493 13.12 -14.89 -31.45
CA THR A 493 14.35 -15.63 -31.71
C THR A 493 14.05 -17.12 -31.78
N THR A 494 13.31 -17.68 -30.81
CA THR A 494 12.96 -19.10 -30.79
C THR A 494 11.49 -19.36 -30.46
N VAL A 495 10.90 -20.36 -31.12
CA VAL A 495 9.56 -20.89 -30.81
C VAL A 495 9.60 -22.41 -30.85
N SER A 496 9.34 -23.05 -29.71
CA SER A 496 9.39 -24.50 -29.56
C SER A 496 8.18 -25.04 -28.81
N SER A 497 7.64 -26.16 -29.30
CA SER A 497 6.58 -26.92 -28.64
C SER A 497 6.86 -28.41 -28.71
N SER A 498 6.51 -29.15 -27.66
CA SER A 498 6.62 -30.61 -27.62
C SER A 498 5.32 -31.26 -27.15
N GLY A 499 4.59 -31.90 -28.06
CA GLY A 499 3.27 -32.48 -27.81
C GLY A 499 2.12 -31.50 -28.07
N GLY A 500 0.91 -31.87 -27.63
CA GLY A 500 -0.34 -31.12 -27.86
C GLY A 500 -1.02 -31.46 -29.18
N ASN A 501 -2.21 -30.90 -29.41
CA ASN A 501 -2.94 -31.12 -30.66
C ASN A 501 -2.33 -30.33 -31.83
N VAL A 502 -1.88 -29.10 -31.54
CA VAL A 502 -1.25 -28.21 -32.50
C VAL A 502 0.03 -27.65 -31.90
N GLY A 503 1.11 -27.52 -32.67
CA GLY A 503 2.33 -26.88 -32.20
C GLY A 503 2.27 -25.35 -32.25
N MET A 504 1.90 -24.80 -33.41
CA MET A 504 1.63 -23.37 -33.62
C MET A 504 0.35 -23.19 -34.42
N ARG A 505 -0.50 -22.24 -34.04
CA ARG A 505 -1.75 -21.94 -34.74
C ARG A 505 -1.93 -20.45 -35.02
N PHE A 506 -2.36 -20.14 -36.24
CA PHE A 506 -2.77 -18.82 -36.70
C PHE A 506 -4.12 -18.93 -37.40
N LYS A 507 -5.10 -18.13 -36.98
CA LYS A 507 -6.44 -18.13 -37.56
C LYS A 507 -6.98 -16.72 -37.73
N GLY A 508 -7.24 -16.29 -38.96
CA GLY A 508 -7.74 -14.94 -39.23
C GLY A 508 -6.80 -13.81 -38.76
N THR A 509 -5.49 -14.07 -38.66
CA THR A 509 -4.53 -13.06 -38.20
C THR A 509 -4.01 -12.20 -39.36
N THR A 510 -3.71 -10.94 -39.08
CA THR A 510 -3.13 -9.99 -40.04
C THR A 510 -1.77 -9.50 -39.56
N GLY A 511 -0.99 -8.87 -40.44
CA GLY A 511 0.31 -8.29 -40.10
C GLY A 511 1.47 -9.28 -40.32
N THR A 512 2.43 -9.33 -39.38
CA THR A 512 3.62 -10.19 -39.51
C THR A 512 3.89 -11.00 -38.24
N PHE A 513 4.21 -12.28 -38.43
CA PHE A 513 4.78 -13.16 -37.41
C PHE A 513 6.10 -13.73 -37.93
N VAL A 514 7.19 -13.49 -37.21
CA VAL A 514 8.55 -13.86 -37.64
C VAL A 514 9.25 -14.69 -36.57
N VAL A 515 9.85 -15.81 -36.98
CA VAL A 515 10.85 -16.54 -36.19
C VAL A 515 12.17 -16.48 -36.94
N THR A 516 13.23 -15.98 -36.30
CA THR A 516 14.51 -15.73 -36.99
C THR A 516 15.60 -16.78 -36.72
N GLY A 517 15.64 -17.37 -35.52
CA GLY A 517 16.80 -18.13 -35.06
C GLY A 517 18.06 -17.27 -34.88
N ASP A 518 19.21 -17.93 -34.67
CA ASP A 518 20.54 -17.32 -34.56
C ASP A 518 21.39 -17.48 -35.83
N GLY A 519 20.80 -18.08 -36.87
CA GLY A 519 21.44 -18.36 -38.13
C GLY A 519 22.08 -19.74 -38.25
N THR A 520 22.05 -20.55 -37.20
CA THR A 520 22.40 -21.98 -37.22
C THR A 520 21.16 -22.85 -37.45
N GLU A 521 21.35 -24.05 -37.98
CA GLU A 521 20.25 -24.96 -38.29
C GLU A 521 19.44 -25.31 -37.02
N ASN A 522 18.11 -25.21 -37.11
CA ASN A 522 17.16 -25.48 -36.02
C ASN A 522 17.21 -24.47 -34.84
N SER A 523 17.97 -23.38 -34.96
CA SER A 523 18.06 -22.34 -33.92
C SER A 523 16.78 -21.54 -33.72
N GLY A 524 15.88 -21.49 -34.70
CA GLY A 524 14.54 -20.91 -34.57
C GLY A 524 13.60 -21.73 -33.69
N GLY A 525 14.01 -22.92 -33.26
CA GLY A 525 13.25 -23.79 -32.35
C GLY A 525 12.70 -25.04 -33.03
N THR A 526 12.07 -25.89 -32.22
CA THR A 526 11.54 -27.19 -32.65
C THR A 526 10.06 -27.34 -32.32
N ILE A 527 9.25 -27.68 -33.32
CA ILE A 527 7.84 -28.04 -33.19
C ILE A 527 7.71 -29.55 -33.38
N GLN A 528 7.35 -30.28 -32.32
CA GLN A 528 7.35 -31.74 -32.38
C GLN A 528 6.21 -32.43 -31.65
N GLY A 529 5.87 -33.64 -32.13
CA GLY A 529 4.97 -34.57 -31.44
C GLY A 529 3.50 -34.14 -31.38
N ALA A 530 3.06 -33.23 -32.24
CA ALA A 530 1.69 -32.76 -32.34
C ALA A 530 0.92 -33.45 -33.48
N ASP A 531 -0.42 -33.44 -33.42
CA ASP A 531 -1.25 -33.91 -34.54
C ASP A 531 -1.08 -33.04 -35.78
N ARG A 532 -1.00 -31.72 -35.61
CA ARG A 532 -0.61 -30.75 -36.65
C ARG A 532 0.51 -29.90 -36.10
N GLY A 533 1.68 -29.86 -36.76
CA GLY A 533 2.81 -29.07 -36.32
C GLY A 533 2.47 -27.58 -36.35
N ILE A 534 2.19 -27.05 -37.53
CA ILE A 534 1.84 -25.64 -37.75
C ILE A 534 0.53 -25.55 -38.53
N VAL A 535 -0.43 -24.79 -38.01
CA VAL A 535 -1.74 -24.56 -38.61
C VAL A 535 -1.90 -23.09 -38.97
N ILE A 536 -2.28 -22.81 -40.21
CA ILE A 536 -2.47 -21.44 -40.73
C ILE A 536 -3.80 -21.38 -41.47
N GLU A 537 -4.77 -20.65 -40.94
CA GLU A 537 -6.13 -20.54 -41.48
C GLU A 537 -6.44 -19.06 -41.70
N ASP A 538 -6.84 -18.62 -42.91
CA ASP A 538 -7.22 -17.23 -43.20
C ASP A 538 -6.19 -16.17 -42.75
N SER A 539 -4.90 -16.49 -42.79
CA SER A 539 -3.84 -15.68 -42.17
C SER A 539 -2.72 -15.35 -43.16
N THR A 540 -1.98 -14.25 -42.95
CA THR A 540 -0.88 -13.83 -43.84
C THR A 540 0.33 -13.32 -43.06
N GLY A 541 1.49 -13.29 -43.71
CA GLY A 541 2.71 -12.64 -43.18
C GLY A 541 3.47 -13.50 -42.19
N ILE A 542 3.43 -14.83 -42.36
CA ILE A 542 4.14 -15.78 -41.51
C ILE A 542 5.50 -16.09 -42.13
N SER A 543 6.58 -15.81 -41.40
CA SER A 543 7.97 -16.07 -41.81
C SER A 543 8.69 -16.90 -40.75
N LEU A 544 9.04 -18.15 -41.07
CA LEU A 544 9.69 -19.06 -40.14
C LEU A 544 11.08 -19.42 -40.65
N GLN A 545 12.11 -19.11 -39.86
CA GLN A 545 13.50 -19.34 -40.23
C GLN A 545 14.19 -20.27 -39.25
N ASP A 546 15.08 -21.11 -39.75
CA ASP A 546 15.92 -22.00 -38.96
C ASP A 546 15.13 -22.89 -38.00
N MET A 547 13.94 -23.36 -38.39
CA MET A 547 13.09 -24.20 -37.54
C MET A 547 13.12 -25.67 -37.94
N LEU A 548 12.89 -26.54 -36.96
CA LEU A 548 12.65 -27.97 -37.13
C LEU A 548 11.19 -28.34 -36.81
N VAL A 549 10.48 -28.93 -37.75
CA VAL A 549 9.19 -29.59 -37.53
C VAL A 549 9.40 -31.10 -37.56
N TYR A 550 9.21 -31.77 -36.43
CA TYR A 550 9.65 -33.15 -36.24
C TYR A 550 8.59 -34.06 -35.63
N ASN A 551 8.39 -35.26 -36.20
CA ASN A 551 7.48 -36.28 -35.64
C ASN A 551 6.05 -35.75 -35.37
N ASN A 552 5.52 -34.89 -36.24
CA ASN A 552 4.11 -34.48 -36.20
C ASN A 552 3.29 -35.37 -37.13
N ARG A 553 1.97 -35.51 -36.95
CA ARG A 553 1.17 -36.26 -37.93
C ARG A 553 1.12 -35.50 -39.26
N VAL A 554 0.72 -34.23 -39.24
CA VAL A 554 0.90 -33.28 -40.34
C VAL A 554 1.94 -32.23 -39.95
N GLY A 555 2.93 -31.97 -40.81
CA GLY A 555 3.98 -30.98 -40.53
C GLY A 555 3.43 -29.55 -40.54
N ILE A 556 2.98 -29.10 -41.71
CA ILE A 556 2.32 -27.80 -41.91
C ILE A 556 0.97 -28.03 -42.56
N ASP A 557 -0.05 -27.34 -42.07
CA ASP A 557 -1.40 -27.34 -42.62
C ASP A 557 -1.89 -25.90 -42.81
N ALA A 558 -1.95 -25.46 -44.06
CA ALA A 558 -2.29 -24.10 -44.45
C ALA A 558 -3.56 -24.10 -45.31
N ASP A 559 -4.55 -23.31 -44.93
CA ASP A 559 -5.82 -23.12 -45.64
C ASP A 559 -6.13 -21.62 -45.75
N ASP A 560 -6.45 -21.17 -46.97
CA ASP A 560 -6.70 -19.76 -47.29
C ASP A 560 -5.59 -18.80 -46.77
N ALA A 561 -4.34 -19.26 -46.82
CA ALA A 561 -3.19 -18.51 -46.33
C ALA A 561 -2.64 -17.50 -47.35
N GLY A 562 -2.16 -16.36 -46.87
CA GLY A 562 -1.52 -15.32 -47.68
C GLY A 562 -0.07 -15.64 -48.03
N THR A 563 0.87 -14.81 -47.54
CA THR A 563 2.31 -15.03 -47.75
C THR A 563 2.92 -15.85 -46.61
N LEU A 564 3.53 -16.98 -46.98
CA LEU A 564 4.29 -17.88 -46.12
C LEU A 564 5.74 -17.96 -46.62
N LEU A 565 6.70 -17.66 -45.74
CA LEU A 565 8.14 -17.72 -46.03
C LEU A 565 8.81 -18.72 -45.10
N PHE A 566 9.46 -19.74 -45.68
CA PHE A 566 10.21 -20.74 -44.92
C PHE A 566 11.68 -20.72 -45.34
N ASN A 567 12.59 -20.35 -44.44
CA ASN A 567 14.02 -20.25 -44.73
C ASN A 567 14.83 -21.19 -43.84
N ARG A 568 15.65 -22.07 -44.43
CA ARG A 568 16.39 -23.13 -43.68
C ARG A 568 15.46 -23.90 -42.73
N PHE A 569 14.29 -24.25 -43.25
CA PHE A 569 13.21 -24.88 -42.52
C PHE A 569 13.16 -26.38 -42.85
N ASN A 570 13.20 -27.22 -41.82
CA ASN A 570 13.25 -28.67 -41.96
C ASN A 570 11.95 -29.33 -41.47
N ILE A 571 11.36 -30.22 -42.26
CA ILE A 571 10.23 -31.07 -41.85
C ILE A 571 10.67 -32.52 -41.93
N ASN A 572 10.69 -33.20 -40.80
CA ASN A 572 11.20 -34.56 -40.67
C ASN A 572 10.18 -35.47 -39.99
N ASN A 573 10.07 -36.71 -40.50
CA ASN A 573 9.26 -37.78 -39.92
C ASN A 573 7.79 -37.41 -39.66
N SER A 574 7.18 -36.63 -40.55
CA SER A 574 5.72 -36.49 -40.52
C SER A 574 5.07 -37.79 -40.98
N THR A 575 4.00 -38.24 -40.31
CA THR A 575 3.39 -39.56 -40.62
C THR A 575 2.38 -39.52 -41.76
N ASP A 576 1.71 -38.38 -41.95
CA ASP A 576 0.70 -38.18 -42.98
C ASP A 576 1.29 -37.29 -44.08
N ASP A 577 1.24 -35.97 -43.90
CA ASP A 577 1.73 -34.98 -44.87
C ASP A 577 2.83 -34.12 -44.26
N ALA A 578 3.90 -33.87 -45.02
CA ALA A 578 4.90 -32.87 -44.62
C ALA A 578 4.30 -31.46 -44.69
N ILE A 579 3.63 -31.14 -45.79
CA ILE A 579 2.94 -29.87 -46.03
C ILE A 579 1.62 -30.14 -46.74
N GLN A 580 0.53 -29.67 -46.16
CA GLN A 580 -0.79 -29.56 -46.78
C GLN A 580 -1.10 -28.07 -46.95
N ALA A 581 -1.24 -27.60 -48.20
CA ALA A 581 -1.49 -26.20 -48.50
C ALA A 581 -2.64 -26.07 -49.50
N THR A 582 -3.74 -25.43 -49.08
CA THR A 582 -4.93 -25.16 -49.87
C THR A 582 -5.12 -23.65 -49.98
N ASN A 583 -5.41 -23.16 -51.19
CA ASN A 583 -5.64 -21.74 -51.49
C ASN A 583 -4.54 -20.78 -50.95
N THR A 584 -3.31 -21.26 -50.82
CA THR A 584 -2.19 -20.42 -50.36
C THR A 584 -1.69 -19.52 -51.49
N THR A 585 -1.62 -18.21 -51.24
CA THR A 585 -1.27 -17.21 -52.28
C THR A 585 0.21 -17.27 -52.65
N ASN A 586 1.10 -17.24 -51.65
CA ASN A 586 2.55 -17.35 -51.84
C ASN A 586 3.15 -18.30 -50.79
N LEU A 587 3.82 -19.35 -51.26
CA LEU A 587 4.59 -20.27 -50.45
C LEU A 587 6.01 -20.33 -51.03
N THR A 588 6.99 -19.82 -50.28
CA THR A 588 8.39 -19.69 -50.73
C THR A 588 9.38 -20.30 -49.76
#